data_AF-A0A7J6ILI1-F1
#
_entry.id   AF-A0A7J6ILI1-F1
#
_cell.length_a   1.000
_cell.length_b   1.000
_cell.length_c   1.000
_cell.angle_alpha   90.00
_cell.angle_beta   90.00
_cell.angle_gamma   90.00
#
_symmetry.space_group_name_H-M   'P 1'
#
loop_
_entity.id
_entity.type
_entity.pdbx_description
1 polymer ?
#
loop_
_entity_poly.entity_id
_entity_poly.type
_entity_poly.pdbx_seq_one_letter_code
_entity_poly.pdbx_strand_id
1 'polypeptide(L)'
;MPPGAFTLTFEGDQKCSEIFRTVVQRDAAWQAAVDLSLERQILPSLSWVTRRLDGWAHIGSLSKWHVLEGFPQAVQDIVAGKSIVKCNFDVGEAWDVEKLVEERKDWTMSDWKERWKRGFGVRFDPDPPSPKYLHLLCDNTFETNVPIDPAAF
;
A
#
# COMPACT_ATOMS: atom_id res chain seq x y z
N MET A 1 5.81 26.97 -4.81
CA MET A 1 4.84 26.51 -5.83
C MET A 1 3.45 26.68 -5.25
N PRO A 2 2.50 27.34 -5.95
CA PRO A 2 1.17 27.59 -5.38
C PRO A 2 0.38 26.29 -5.19
N PRO A 3 -0.46 26.17 -4.15
CA PRO A 3 -1.37 25.04 -3.98
C PRO A 3 -2.24 24.85 -5.24
N GLY A 4 -2.34 23.61 -5.73
CA GLY A 4 -3.11 23.30 -6.94
C GLY A 4 -2.44 23.65 -8.27
N ALA A 5 -1.17 24.07 -8.27
CA ALA A 5 -0.43 24.34 -9.51
C ALA A 5 -0.21 23.08 -10.38
N PHE A 6 -0.29 21.90 -9.78
CA PHE A 6 -0.20 20.62 -10.46
C PHE A 6 -1.19 19.63 -9.83
N THR A 7 -1.53 18.60 -10.58
CA THR A 7 -2.35 17.47 -10.14
C THR A 7 -1.74 16.22 -10.76
N LEU A 8 -1.69 15.14 -9.99
CA LEU A 8 -1.28 13.83 -10.50
C LEU A 8 -2.53 12.98 -10.68
N THR A 9 -2.83 12.57 -11.90
CA THR A 9 -3.97 11.68 -12.16
C THR A 9 -3.46 10.25 -12.34
N PHE A 10 -3.93 9.34 -11.50
CA PHE A 10 -3.82 7.91 -11.72
C PHE A 10 -4.95 7.48 -12.66
N GLU A 11 -4.55 7.13 -13.87
CA GLU A 11 -5.44 6.60 -14.89
C GLU A 11 -5.50 5.07 -14.78
N GLY A 12 -6.71 4.53 -14.80
CA GLY A 12 -6.94 3.10 -14.63
C GLY A 12 -8.35 2.69 -15.02
N ASP A 13 -8.60 1.39 -14.87
CA ASP A 13 -9.86 0.74 -15.23
C ASP A 13 -10.54 0.11 -14.00
N GLN A 14 -11.49 -0.79 -14.24
CA GLN A 14 -12.19 -1.50 -13.17
C GLN A 14 -11.24 -2.35 -12.29
N LYS A 15 -10.13 -2.87 -12.84
CA LYS A 15 -9.13 -3.60 -12.04
C LYS A 15 -8.38 -2.64 -11.13
N CYS A 16 -8.10 -1.42 -11.57
CA CYS A 16 -7.52 -0.39 -10.70
C CYS A 16 -8.46 -0.04 -9.53
N SER A 17 -9.78 0.04 -9.77
CA SER A 17 -10.77 0.17 -8.69
C SER A 17 -10.70 -0.99 -7.69
N GLU A 18 -10.61 -2.23 -8.18
CA GLU A 18 -10.49 -3.41 -7.33
C GLU A 18 -9.19 -3.39 -6.51
N ILE A 19 -8.04 -3.13 -7.14
CA ILE A 19 -6.73 -3.02 -6.48
C ILE A 19 -6.77 -1.95 -5.39
N PHE A 20 -7.30 -0.77 -5.71
CA PHE A 20 -7.34 0.34 -4.78
C PHE A 20 -8.17 -0.02 -3.54
N ARG A 21 -9.35 -0.64 -3.73
CA ARG A 21 -10.23 -1.03 -2.62
C ARG A 21 -9.70 -2.20 -1.80
N THR A 22 -9.15 -3.22 -2.44
CA THR A 22 -8.78 -4.49 -1.79
C THR A 22 -7.37 -4.51 -1.22
N VAL A 23 -6.48 -3.67 -1.77
CA VAL A 23 -5.08 -3.54 -1.35
C VAL A 23 -4.86 -2.17 -0.71
N VAL A 24 -4.92 -1.08 -1.47
CA VAL A 24 -4.48 0.25 -1.00
C VAL A 24 -5.27 0.72 0.22
N GLN A 25 -6.60 0.68 0.12
CA GLN A 25 -7.49 1.09 1.21
C GLN A 25 -7.40 0.17 2.42
N ARG A 26 -7.43 -1.15 2.19
CA ARG A 26 -7.24 -2.14 3.26
C ARG A 26 -5.94 -1.86 4.00
N ASP A 27 -4.89 -1.57 3.23
CA ASP A 27 -3.56 -1.43 3.76
C ASP A 27 -3.42 -0.18 4.64
N ALA A 28 -3.97 0.93 4.17
CA ALA A 28 -4.10 2.17 4.94
C ALA A 28 -4.93 1.97 6.22
N ALA A 29 -6.07 1.28 6.12
CA ALA A 29 -6.99 1.07 7.24
C ALA A 29 -6.36 0.24 8.36
N TRP A 30 -5.61 -0.80 8.00
CA TRP A 30 -4.94 -1.67 8.98
C TRP A 30 -3.81 -0.96 9.69
N GLN A 31 -3.01 -0.16 8.95
CA GLN A 31 -1.97 0.66 9.56
C GLN A 31 -2.61 1.65 10.55
N ALA A 32 -3.67 2.36 10.14
CA ALA A 32 -4.39 3.29 11.01
C ALA A 32 -5.00 2.61 12.25
N ALA A 33 -5.58 1.41 12.11
CA ALA A 33 -6.17 0.69 13.23
C ALA A 33 -5.13 0.20 14.24
N VAL A 34 -3.97 -0.28 13.76
CA VAL A 34 -2.87 -0.66 14.65
C VAL A 34 -2.34 0.57 15.39
N ASP A 35 -2.14 1.69 14.69
CA ASP A 35 -1.69 2.94 15.30
C ASP A 35 -2.67 3.43 16.37
N LEU A 36 -3.97 3.42 16.06
CA LEU A 36 -5.04 3.80 17.00
C LEU A 36 -5.11 2.85 18.20
N SER A 37 -4.90 1.55 17.99
CA SER A 37 -4.88 0.56 19.07
C SER A 37 -3.69 0.73 20.01
N LEU A 38 -2.54 1.17 19.49
CA LEU A 38 -1.36 1.52 20.28
C LEU A 38 -1.58 2.81 21.08
N GLU A 39 -2.18 3.83 20.45
CA GLU A 39 -2.52 5.10 21.11
C GLU A 39 -3.49 4.90 22.27
N ARG A 40 -4.50 4.05 22.08
CA ARG A 40 -5.52 3.72 23.09
C ARG A 40 -5.07 2.68 24.12
N GLN A 41 -3.82 2.21 24.02
CA GLN A 41 -3.28 1.16 24.91
C GLN A 41 -4.07 -0.15 24.89
N ILE A 42 -4.80 -0.41 23.80
CA ILE A 42 -5.42 -1.72 23.53
C ILE A 42 -4.31 -2.73 23.22
N LEU A 43 -3.34 -2.30 22.41
CA LEU A 43 -2.08 -3.01 22.20
C LEU A 43 -1.02 -2.49 23.16
N PRO A 44 -0.06 -3.35 23.59
CA PRO A 44 1.06 -2.91 24.40
C PRO A 44 1.83 -1.78 23.72
N SER A 45 2.16 -0.73 24.48
CA SER A 45 2.89 0.41 23.96
C SER A 45 4.24 -0.04 23.37
N LEU A 46 4.49 0.29 22.11
CA LEU A 46 5.79 0.08 21.48
C LEU A 46 6.63 1.35 21.58
N SER A 47 7.91 1.20 21.91
CA SER A 47 8.85 2.33 21.85
C SER A 47 8.83 2.94 20.43
N TRP A 48 9.10 4.24 20.29
CA TRP A 48 9.15 4.89 18.97
C TRP A 48 10.12 4.17 18.01
N VAL A 49 11.27 3.73 18.53
CA VAL A 49 12.27 2.96 17.76
C VAL A 49 11.71 1.59 17.37
N THR A 50 11.02 0.91 18.28
CA THR A 50 10.35 -0.38 18.03
C THR A 50 9.21 -0.24 17.02
N ARG A 51 8.46 0.87 17.00
CA ARG A 51 7.46 1.13 15.94
C ARG A 51 8.11 1.20 14.54
N ARG A 52 9.33 1.74 14.46
CA ARG A 52 10.07 1.92 13.20
C ARG A 52 10.91 0.70 12.78
N LEU A 53 11.41 -0.08 13.75
CA LEU A 53 12.24 -1.28 13.52
C LEU A 53 11.42 -2.58 13.56
N ASP A 54 10.47 -2.72 14.49
CA ASP A 54 9.69 -3.94 14.74
C ASP A 54 8.21 -3.85 14.36
N GLY A 55 7.68 -2.62 14.21
CA GLY A 55 6.23 -2.38 14.09
C GLY A 55 5.61 -3.26 13.03
N TRP A 56 6.25 -3.36 11.87
CA TRP A 56 5.81 -4.17 10.74
C TRP A 56 6.95 -4.85 9.96
N ALA A 57 8.21 -4.51 10.22
CA ALA A 57 9.34 -4.78 9.33
C ALA A 57 10.00 -6.16 9.49
N HIS A 58 9.57 -6.99 10.45
CA HIS A 58 10.09 -8.36 10.63
C HIS A 58 9.18 -9.45 10.06
N ILE A 59 8.63 -9.21 8.86
CA ILE A 59 8.32 -10.32 7.96
C ILE A 59 9.64 -10.63 7.25
N GLY A 60 10.23 -11.78 7.57
CA GLY A 60 11.53 -12.22 7.06
C GLY A 60 11.76 -11.83 5.59
N SER A 61 12.91 -11.22 5.33
CA SER A 61 13.57 -11.05 4.03
C SER A 61 12.82 -10.40 2.85
N LEU A 62 11.53 -10.08 2.88
CA LEU A 62 10.82 -9.69 1.65
C LEU A 62 10.00 -8.40 1.64
N SER A 63 9.80 -7.67 2.74
CA SER A 63 9.23 -6.32 2.63
C SER A 63 9.48 -5.44 3.85
N LYS A 64 10.56 -4.65 3.79
CA LYS A 64 10.78 -3.48 4.68
C LYS A 64 9.89 -2.28 4.32
N TRP A 65 9.05 -2.43 3.31
CA TRP A 65 8.27 -1.37 2.70
C TRP A 65 6.81 -1.54 3.14
N HIS A 66 6.05 -0.44 3.22
CA HIS A 66 4.60 -0.32 3.43
C HIS A 66 4.08 0.24 4.78
N VAL A 67 4.91 0.45 5.81
CA VAL A 67 4.53 1.41 6.88
C VAL A 67 5.17 2.74 6.56
N LEU A 68 4.41 3.56 5.85
CA LEU A 68 4.83 4.91 5.50
C LEU A 68 4.07 5.89 6.39
N GLU A 69 4.81 6.81 7.02
CA GLU A 69 4.21 7.91 7.76
C GLU A 69 3.35 8.75 6.81
N GLY A 70 2.11 9.04 7.23
CA GLY A 70 1.16 9.77 6.42
C GLY A 70 0.47 8.96 5.31
N PHE A 71 0.82 7.68 5.09
CA PHE A 71 0.14 6.86 4.08
C PHE A 71 -1.37 6.70 4.34
N PRO A 72 -1.83 6.37 5.57
CA PRO A 72 -3.26 6.32 5.84
C PRO A 72 -3.98 7.65 5.57
N GLN A 73 -3.37 8.76 5.97
CA GLN A 73 -3.92 10.10 5.70
C GLN A 73 -3.97 10.41 4.21
N ALA A 74 -2.91 10.07 3.46
CA ALA A 74 -2.86 10.29 2.02
C ALA A 74 -3.97 9.53 1.29
N VAL A 75 -4.25 8.27 1.69
CA VAL A 75 -5.35 7.48 1.12
C VAL A 75 -6.71 8.09 1.47
N GLN A 76 -6.90 8.53 2.71
CA GLN A 76 -8.12 9.25 3.10
C GLN A 76 -8.32 10.54 2.30
N ASP A 77 -7.26 11.31 2.07
CA ASP A 77 -7.31 12.54 1.30
C ASP A 77 -7.63 12.28 -0.18
N ILE A 78 -7.15 11.16 -0.75
CA ILE A 78 -7.51 10.72 -2.10
C ILE A 78 -9.02 10.40 -2.17
N VAL A 79 -9.52 9.58 -1.24
CA VAL A 79 -10.95 9.20 -1.19
C VAL A 79 -11.84 10.41 -0.95
N ALA A 80 -11.42 11.35 -0.10
CA ALA A 80 -12.15 12.59 0.18
C ALA A 80 -12.03 13.66 -0.92
N GLY A 81 -11.26 13.41 -1.98
CA GLY A 81 -11.04 14.37 -3.07
C GLY A 81 -10.23 15.62 -2.67
N LYS A 82 -9.48 15.54 -1.56
CA LYS A 82 -8.65 16.61 -1.01
C LYS A 82 -7.17 16.49 -1.40
N SER A 83 -6.76 15.33 -1.91
CA SER A 83 -5.40 15.08 -2.36
C SER A 83 -5.07 15.78 -3.68
N ILE A 84 -3.79 16.08 -3.88
CA ILE A 84 -3.23 16.46 -5.18
C ILE A 84 -3.24 15.30 -6.18
N VAL A 85 -3.36 14.08 -5.68
CA VAL A 85 -3.53 12.86 -6.46
C VAL A 85 -5.02 12.64 -6.70
N LYS A 86 -5.39 12.46 -7.97
CA LYS A 86 -6.75 12.10 -8.40
C LYS A 86 -6.75 10.73 -9.06
N CYS A 87 -7.88 10.06 -9.06
CA CYS A 87 -8.09 8.82 -9.79
C CYS A 87 -9.24 9.02 -10.78
N ASN A 88 -9.12 8.49 -12.00
CA ASN A 88 -10.22 8.46 -12.96
C ASN A 88 -11.13 7.22 -12.80
N PHE A 89 -10.72 6.28 -11.95
CA PHE A 89 -11.46 5.09 -11.57
C PHE A 89 -12.10 5.27 -10.19
N ASP A 90 -13.10 4.45 -9.90
CA ASP A 90 -13.84 4.50 -8.65
C ASP A 90 -12.97 3.98 -7.49
N VAL A 91 -12.61 4.87 -6.56
CA VAL A 91 -11.79 4.56 -5.38
C VAL A 91 -12.59 3.91 -4.26
N GLY A 92 -13.92 3.98 -4.30
CA GLY A 92 -14.82 3.47 -3.25
C GLY A 92 -14.85 4.31 -1.97
N GLU A 93 -15.52 3.79 -0.95
CA GLU A 93 -15.64 4.43 0.37
C GLU A 93 -14.45 4.06 1.26
N ALA A 94 -14.08 4.99 2.15
CA ALA A 94 -13.04 4.77 3.15
C ALA A 94 -13.47 3.70 4.15
N TRP A 95 -12.53 2.86 4.58
CA TRP A 95 -12.77 1.90 5.65
C TRP A 95 -13.03 2.61 6.98
N ASP A 96 -13.98 2.08 7.76
CA ASP A 96 -14.23 2.51 9.12
C ASP A 96 -13.15 1.94 10.06
N VAL A 97 -12.13 2.75 10.34
CA VAL A 97 -11.01 2.39 11.21
C VAL A 97 -11.46 2.12 12.64
N GLU A 98 -12.44 2.88 13.14
CA GLU A 98 -12.96 2.72 14.50
C GLU A 98 -13.64 1.36 14.67
N LYS A 99 -14.51 1.03 13.72
CA LYS A 99 -15.14 -0.28 13.67
C LYS A 99 -14.09 -1.40 13.54
N LEU A 100 -13.06 -1.20 12.71
CA LEU A 100 -11.99 -2.17 12.53
C LEU A 100 -11.24 -2.46 13.84
N VAL A 101 -10.97 -1.43 14.64
CA VAL A 101 -10.36 -1.54 15.98
C VAL A 101 -11.28 -2.23 16.97
N GLU A 102 -12.55 -1.82 17.05
CA GLU A 102 -13.50 -2.40 18.01
C GLU A 102 -13.72 -3.90 17.76
N GLU A 103 -13.86 -4.31 16.49
CA GLU A 103 -13.99 -5.72 16.10
C GLU A 103 -12.76 -6.58 16.44
N ARG A 104 -11.60 -5.95 16.68
CA ARG A 104 -10.29 -6.61 16.86
C ARG A 104 -9.59 -6.17 18.14
N LYS A 105 -10.32 -5.65 19.11
CA LYS A 105 -9.74 -5.15 20.37
C LYS A 105 -8.99 -6.24 21.16
N ASP A 106 -9.39 -7.50 21.01
CA ASP A 106 -8.77 -8.63 21.69
C ASP A 106 -7.58 -9.23 20.91
N TRP A 107 -7.24 -8.67 19.74
CA TRP A 107 -6.15 -9.17 18.92
C TRP A 107 -4.79 -8.76 19.45
N THR A 108 -3.86 -9.71 19.45
CA THR A 108 -2.45 -9.42 19.69
C THR A 108 -1.79 -8.85 18.44
N MET A 109 -0.63 -8.22 18.60
CA MET A 109 0.19 -7.78 17.47
C MET A 109 0.51 -8.91 16.49
N SER A 110 0.63 -10.15 16.97
CA SER A 110 0.85 -11.32 16.13
C SER A 110 -0.35 -11.64 15.23
N ASP A 111 -1.57 -11.50 15.75
CA ASP A 111 -2.81 -11.73 15.00
C ASP A 111 -2.97 -10.70 13.87
N TRP A 112 -2.72 -9.42 14.18
CA TRP A 112 -2.68 -8.34 13.18
C TRP A 112 -1.70 -8.65 12.05
N LYS A 113 -0.48 -9.12 12.39
CA LYS A 113 0.59 -9.47 11.45
C LYS A 113 0.24 -10.70 10.60
N GLU A 114 -0.30 -11.75 11.20
CA GLU A 114 -0.69 -12.96 10.48
C GLU A 114 -1.81 -12.67 9.49
N ARG A 115 -2.84 -11.94 9.94
CA ARG A 115 -3.99 -11.63 9.09
C ARG A 115 -3.62 -10.73 7.92
N TRP A 116 -2.71 -9.79 8.14
CA TRP A 116 -2.14 -8.95 7.10
C TRP A 116 -1.46 -9.80 6.00
N LYS A 117 -0.62 -10.77 6.40
CA LYS A 117 0.11 -11.64 5.45
C LYS A 117 -0.82 -12.42 4.51
N ARG A 118 -1.93 -12.93 5.04
CA ARG A 118 -2.93 -13.65 4.23
C ARG A 118 -3.53 -12.77 3.13
N GLY A 119 -3.46 -11.45 3.29
CA GLY A 119 -3.91 -10.47 2.31
C GLY A 119 -3.02 -10.32 1.08
N PHE A 120 -1.80 -10.87 1.07
CA PHE A 120 -0.89 -10.80 -0.08
C PHE A 120 -1.12 -11.89 -1.14
N GLY A 121 -2.10 -12.78 -0.96
CA GLY A 121 -2.34 -13.90 -1.88
C GLY A 121 -2.88 -13.52 -3.26
N VAL A 122 -3.31 -12.26 -3.44
CA VAL A 122 -3.88 -11.79 -4.71
C VAL A 122 -2.80 -11.10 -5.54
N ARG A 123 -2.54 -11.66 -6.72
CA ARG A 123 -1.62 -11.09 -7.71
C ARG A 123 -2.43 -10.40 -8.81
N PHE A 124 -2.08 -9.16 -9.10
CA PHE A 124 -2.66 -8.40 -10.20
C PHE A 124 -1.60 -8.27 -11.29
N ASP A 125 -1.80 -8.97 -12.40
CA ASP A 125 -0.97 -8.84 -13.60
C ASP A 125 -1.68 -7.93 -14.62
N PRO A 126 -0.94 -7.03 -15.29
CA PRO A 126 -1.51 -6.19 -16.34
C PRO A 126 -1.99 -7.03 -17.53
N ASP A 127 -3.02 -6.56 -18.23
CA ASP A 127 -3.56 -7.27 -19.39
C ASP A 127 -2.55 -7.31 -20.55
N PRO A 128 -2.45 -8.43 -21.28
CA PRO A 128 -1.66 -8.49 -22.49
C PRO A 128 -2.27 -7.59 -23.60
N PRO A 129 -1.44 -6.92 -24.43
CA PRO A 129 0.01 -6.92 -24.40
C PRO A 129 0.58 -5.85 -23.45
N SER A 130 0.89 -6.23 -22.22
CA SER A 130 1.67 -5.40 -21.30
C SER A 130 3.16 -5.65 -21.58
N PRO A 131 3.99 -4.60 -21.77
CA PRO A 131 5.42 -4.78 -21.86
C PRO A 131 5.93 -5.46 -20.58
N LYS A 132 6.80 -6.46 -20.72
CA LYS A 132 7.46 -7.06 -19.58
C LYS A 132 8.22 -5.96 -18.83
N TYR A 133 8.32 -6.06 -17.51
CA TYR A 133 9.07 -5.08 -16.69
C TYR A 133 10.48 -4.80 -17.22
N LEU A 134 11.16 -5.83 -17.74
CA LEU A 134 12.48 -5.68 -18.37
C LEU A 134 12.46 -4.79 -19.61
N HIS A 135 11.39 -4.82 -20.42
CA HIS A 135 11.25 -3.94 -21.58
C HIS A 135 11.03 -2.49 -21.13
N LEU A 136 10.18 -2.27 -20.11
CA LEU A 136 9.97 -0.94 -19.53
C LEU A 136 11.24 -0.33 -18.93
N LEU A 137 12.13 -1.16 -18.37
CA LEU A 137 13.42 -0.70 -17.88
C LEU A 137 14.33 -0.26 -19.03
N CYS A 138 14.40 -1.04 -20.12
CA CYS A 138 15.23 -0.71 -21.27
C CYS A 138 14.79 0.59 -21.94
N ASP A 139 13.49 0.83 -22.07
CA ASP A 139 12.94 2.02 -22.72
C ASP A 139 13.23 3.32 -21.95
N ASN A 140 13.44 3.24 -20.62
CA ASN A 140 13.61 4.41 -19.74
C ASN A 140 15.06 4.70 -19.33
N THR A 141 16.01 3.91 -19.80
CA THR A 141 17.43 4.08 -19.48
C THR A 141 18.22 4.24 -20.77
N PHE A 142 18.88 5.38 -20.95
CA PHE A 142 19.75 5.63 -22.12
C PHE A 142 20.98 4.69 -22.19
N GLU A 143 21.24 3.85 -21.18
CA GLU A 143 22.51 3.12 -21.02
C GLU A 143 22.41 1.67 -20.49
N THR A 144 21.26 0.97 -20.55
CA THR A 144 21.23 -0.42 -20.06
C THR A 144 21.58 -1.41 -21.18
N ASN A 145 22.86 -1.74 -21.32
CA ASN A 145 23.29 -2.94 -22.04
C ASN A 145 22.87 -4.17 -21.24
N VAL A 146 21.81 -4.85 -21.66
CA VAL A 146 21.44 -6.15 -21.11
C VAL A 146 22.38 -7.21 -21.69
N PRO A 147 22.95 -8.13 -20.88
CA PRO A 147 23.67 -9.27 -21.43
C PRO A 147 22.70 -10.12 -22.26
N ILE A 148 22.97 -10.26 -23.55
CA ILE A 148 22.26 -11.17 -24.43
C ILE A 148 22.56 -12.58 -23.95
N ASP A 149 21.57 -13.30 -23.43
CA ASP A 149 21.68 -14.74 -23.18
C ASP A 149 21.58 -15.47 -24.54
N PRO A 150 22.64 -16.17 -24.99
CA PRO A 150 22.62 -16.89 -26.26
C PRO A 150 21.76 -18.16 -26.24
N ALA A 151 21.11 -18.53 -25.13
CA ALA A 151 20.31 -19.76 -25.04
C ALA A 151 18.82 -19.60 -25.44
N ALA A 152 18.41 -18.45 -25.97
CA ALA A 152 17.04 -18.23 -26.44
C ALA A 152 16.95 -18.11 -27.98
N PHE A 153 17.26 -19.21 -28.67
CA PHE A 153 16.78 -19.52 -30.02
C PHE A 153 16.23 -20.94 -30.03
#